data_AF-A0A1Z5L1F9-F1
#
_entry.id   AF-A0A1Z5L1F9-F1
#
_cell.length_a   1.000
_cell.length_b   1.000
_cell.length_c   1.000
_cell.angle_alpha   90.00
_cell.angle_beta   90.00
_cell.angle_gamma   90.00
#
_symmetry.space_group_name_H-M   'P 1'
#
loop_
_entity.id
_entity.type
_entity.pdbx_description
1 polymer ?
#
loop_
_entity_poly.entity_id
_entity_poly.type
_entity_poly.pdbx_seq_one_letter_code
_entity_poly.pdbx_strand_id
1 'polypeptide(L)'
;MEIEEKGVRLRLTVVDTPGFGDAVNCEESWRTTDKYIDEQFNQFFKDESGLNRKNIVDNRVHCCLYFIPPWGHGLRQLDIEFMKRLHKKVNIVPVIAKADTLTPAEVRTTKERILRELEENEVTIYQLPECDSDE
;
A
#
# COMPACT_ATOMS: atom_id res chain seq x y z
N MET A 1 -2.20 -14.08 -11.88
CA MET A 1 -2.83 -15.29 -11.32
C MET A 1 -4.33 -15.17 -11.53
N GLU A 2 -5.01 -16.20 -11.99
CA GLU A 2 -6.48 -16.21 -12.05
C GLU A 2 -6.98 -16.95 -10.82
N ILE A 3 -7.70 -16.24 -9.95
CA ILE A 3 -8.24 -16.74 -8.69
C ILE A 3 -9.75 -16.71 -8.81
N GLU A 4 -10.45 -17.75 -8.34
CA GLU A 4 -11.90 -17.78 -8.29
C GLU A 4 -12.34 -17.67 -6.83
N GLU A 5 -13.01 -16.58 -6.46
CA GLU A 5 -13.58 -16.37 -5.13
C GLU A 5 -15.09 -16.25 -5.25
N LYS A 6 -15.83 -17.12 -4.55
CA LYS A 6 -17.31 -17.12 -4.51
C LYS A 6 -17.99 -17.04 -5.90
N GLY A 7 -17.39 -17.68 -6.92
CA GLY A 7 -17.90 -17.69 -8.30
C GLY A 7 -17.49 -16.50 -9.16
N VAL A 8 -16.66 -15.58 -8.64
CA VAL A 8 -16.09 -14.47 -9.41
C VAL A 8 -14.65 -14.79 -9.78
N ARG A 9 -14.33 -14.72 -11.07
CA ARG A 9 -12.96 -14.86 -11.57
C ARG A 9 -12.23 -13.53 -11.47
N LEU A 10 -11.15 -13.51 -10.70
CA LEU A 10 -10.31 -12.36 -10.39
C LEU A 10 -8.93 -12.56 -11.01
N ARG A 11 -8.42 -11.52 -11.67
CA ARG A 11 -7.04 -11.48 -12.14
C ARG A 11 -6.21 -10.69 -11.13
N LEU A 12 -5.53 -11.40 -10.24
CA LEU A 12 -4.65 -10.80 -9.24
C LEU A 12 -3.22 -10.67 -9.79
N THR A 13 -2.66 -9.48 -9.64
CA THR A 13 -1.25 -9.18 -9.89
C THR A 13 -0.65 -8.67 -8.59
N VAL A 14 0.41 -9.32 -8.11
CA VAL A 14 1.16 -8.92 -6.92
C VAL A 14 2.52 -8.44 -7.38
N VAL A 15 2.89 -7.22 -6.97
CA VAL A 15 4.20 -6.63 -7.25
C VAL A 15 4.95 -6.57 -5.93
N ASP A 16 6.12 -7.20 -5.89
CA ASP A 16 7.01 -7.15 -4.74
C ASP A 16 8.06 -6.05 -4.92
N THR A 17 8.41 -5.38 -3.82
CA THR A 17 9.44 -4.33 -3.79
C THR A 17 10.66 -4.88 -3.04
N PRO A 18 11.62 -5.51 -3.74
CA PRO A 18 12.79 -6.10 -3.09
C PRO A 18 13.66 -5.03 -2.41
N GLY A 19 14.18 -5.34 -1.22
CA GLY A 19 15.21 -4.52 -0.56
C GLY A 19 14.70 -3.33 0.26
N PHE A 20 13.43 -3.26 0.63
CA PHE A 20 12.94 -2.22 1.54
C PHE A 20 13.44 -2.48 2.98
N GLY A 21 14.28 -1.59 3.51
CA GLY A 21 14.73 -1.61 4.91
C GLY A 21 15.96 -2.48 5.22
N ASP A 22 16.57 -3.13 4.22
CA ASP A 22 17.74 -4.00 4.38
C ASP A 22 19.07 -3.30 4.01
N ALA A 23 19.00 -2.20 3.24
CA ALA A 23 20.15 -1.39 2.85
C ALA A 23 20.40 -0.25 3.84
N VAL A 24 21.67 0.07 4.10
CA VAL A 24 22.09 1.24 4.93
C VAL A 24 21.56 2.55 4.34
N ASN A 25 21.35 2.61 3.02
CA ASN A 25 20.71 3.74 2.35
C ASN A 25 19.36 3.29 1.74
N CYS A 26 18.26 3.72 2.36
CA CYS A 26 16.90 3.40 1.92
C CYS A 26 16.21 4.58 1.19
N GLU A 27 16.93 5.68 0.93
CA GLU A 27 16.39 6.83 0.15
C GLU A 27 16.10 6.48 -1.32
N GLU A 28 16.76 5.48 -1.89
CA GLU A 28 16.50 5.06 -3.28
C GLU A 28 15.32 4.09 -3.41
N SER A 29 14.96 3.38 -2.34
CA SER A 29 13.89 2.38 -2.35
C SER A 29 12.54 3.03 -2.64
N TRP A 30 12.26 4.18 -2.03
CA TRP A 30 10.98 4.89 -2.24
C TRP A 30 10.87 5.51 -3.63
N ARG A 31 11.98 6.00 -4.20
CA ARG A 31 12.01 6.55 -5.56
C ARG A 31 11.68 5.50 -6.60
N THR A 32 12.16 4.27 -6.39
CA THR A 32 11.93 3.16 -7.31
C THR A 32 10.46 2.76 -7.32
N THR A 33 9.84 2.64 -6.14
CA THR A 33 8.41 2.34 -6.02
C THR A 33 7.55 3.48 -6.60
N ASP A 34 7.89 4.73 -6.29
CA ASP A 34 7.17 5.90 -6.79
C ASP A 34 7.20 5.97 -8.33
N LYS A 35 8.39 5.76 -8.91
CA LYS A 35 8.59 5.73 -10.37
C LYS A 35 7.82 4.58 -11.01
N TYR A 36 7.81 3.40 -10.41
CA TYR A 36 7.07 2.25 -10.93
C TYR A 36 5.56 2.55 -11.01
N ILE A 37 5.00 3.13 -9.95
CA ILE A 37 3.58 3.53 -9.90
C ILE A 37 3.28 4.57 -11.00
N ASP A 38 4.12 5.60 -11.12
CA ASP A 38 3.96 6.61 -12.18
C ASP A 38 4.08 6.01 -13.60
N GLU A 39 4.97 5.04 -13.81
CA GLU A 39 5.09 4.34 -15.09
C GLU A 39 3.82 3.54 -15.41
N GLN A 40 3.23 2.84 -14.44
CA GLN A 40 1.97 2.13 -14.64
C GLN A 40 0.81 3.09 -14.95
N PHE A 41 0.72 4.22 -14.26
CA PHE A 41 -0.29 5.25 -14.56
C PHE A 41 -0.09 5.86 -15.94
N ASN A 42 1.15 6.20 -16.31
CA ASN A 42 1.46 6.76 -17.62
C ASN A 42 1.17 5.78 -18.76
N GLN A 43 1.45 4.48 -18.56
CA GLN A 43 1.14 3.45 -19.54
C GLN A 43 -0.37 3.37 -19.77
N PHE A 44 -1.16 3.30 -18.70
CA PHE A 44 -2.62 3.31 -18.78
C PHE A 44 -3.14 4.58 -19.48
N PHE A 45 -2.61 5.76 -19.13
CA PHE A 45 -3.00 7.03 -19.73
C PHE A 45 -2.70 7.10 -21.24
N LYS A 46 -1.56 6.55 -21.68
CA LYS A 46 -1.21 6.45 -23.11
C LYS A 46 -2.15 5.52 -23.86
N ASP A 47 -2.48 4.37 -23.27
CA ASP A 47 -3.37 3.39 -23.88
C ASP A 47 -4.82 3.92 -23.96
N GLU A 48 -5.25 4.72 -22.99
CA GLU A 48 -6.53 5.44 -23.01
C GLU A 48 -6.58 6.59 -24.04
N SER A 49 -5.48 7.37 -24.13
CA SER A 49 -5.34 8.48 -25.07
C SER A 49 -5.13 8.03 -26.52
N GLY A 50 -4.72 6.78 -26.73
CA GLY A 50 -4.50 6.19 -28.05
C GLY A 50 -5.77 6.00 -28.87
N LEU A 51 -5.59 5.81 -30.19
CA LEU A 51 -6.67 5.59 -31.15
C LEU A 51 -7.31 4.19 -31.05
N ASN A 52 -6.60 3.20 -30.50
CA ASN A 52 -7.02 1.79 -30.45
C ASN A 52 -7.40 1.36 -29.02
N ARG A 53 -8.60 1.75 -28.58
CA ARG A 53 -9.09 1.57 -27.20
C ARG A 53 -9.72 0.20 -26.89
N LYS A 54 -9.70 -0.75 -27.82
CA LYS A 54 -10.54 -1.96 -27.74
C LYS A 54 -10.07 -3.02 -26.74
N ASN A 55 -8.88 -2.91 -26.16
CA ASN A 55 -8.37 -3.91 -25.21
C ASN A 55 -7.37 -3.31 -24.20
N ILE A 56 -7.78 -2.26 -23.48
CA ILE A 56 -6.96 -1.63 -22.44
C ILE A 56 -6.87 -2.57 -21.25
N VAL A 57 -5.65 -2.91 -20.82
CA VAL A 57 -5.40 -3.73 -19.63
C VAL A 57 -5.04 -2.80 -18.48
N ASP A 58 -5.78 -2.87 -17.37
CA ASP A 58 -5.47 -2.10 -16.18
C ASP A 58 -4.32 -2.76 -15.40
N ASN A 59 -3.14 -2.13 -15.46
CA ASN A 59 -1.96 -2.53 -14.68
C ASN A 59 -1.64 -1.53 -13.55
N ARG A 60 -2.56 -0.60 -13.25
CA ARG A 60 -2.35 0.39 -12.18
C ARG A 60 -2.30 -0.30 -10.83
N VAL A 61 -1.53 0.28 -9.90
CA VAL A 61 -1.47 -0.21 -8.53
C VAL A 61 -2.71 0.29 -7.79
N HIS A 62 -3.64 -0.61 -7.46
CA HIS A 62 -4.89 -0.24 -6.77
C HIS A 62 -4.73 -0.08 -5.26
N CYS A 63 -3.82 -0.84 -4.67
CA CYS A 63 -3.58 -0.87 -3.23
C CYS A 63 -2.11 -1.18 -2.94
N CYS A 64 -1.55 -0.52 -1.91
CA CYS A 64 -0.23 -0.77 -1.37
C CYS A 64 -0.38 -1.31 0.06
N LEU A 65 0.02 -2.56 0.27
CA LEU A 65 0.11 -3.15 1.60
C LEU A 65 1.45 -2.73 2.21
N TYR A 66 1.40 -1.90 3.26
CA TYR A 66 2.60 -1.40 3.91
C TYR A 66 2.90 -2.17 5.19
N PHE A 67 3.98 -2.93 5.21
CA PHE A 67 4.37 -3.77 6.33
C PHE A 67 5.18 -2.98 7.36
N ILE A 68 4.57 -2.72 8.51
CA ILE A 68 5.21 -2.04 9.65
C ILE A 68 5.85 -3.11 10.54
N PRO A 69 7.15 -3.02 10.88
CA PRO A 69 7.79 -3.98 11.76
C PRO A 69 7.14 -3.96 13.16
N PRO A 70 6.99 -5.12 13.83
CA PRO A 70 6.40 -5.17 15.17
C PRO A 70 7.37 -4.70 16.26
N TRP A 71 8.66 -4.64 15.93
CA TRP A 71 9.74 -4.21 16.80
C TRP A 71 9.87 -2.69 16.73
N GLY A 72 9.08 -1.98 17.52
CA GLY A 72 9.12 -0.53 17.52
C GLY A 72 8.06 0.06 18.41
N HIS A 73 8.42 1.09 19.17
CA HIS A 73 7.47 1.89 19.91
C HIS A 73 6.63 2.81 19.00
N GLY A 74 6.86 2.86 17.69
CA GLY A 74 6.15 3.74 16.76
C GLY A 74 6.60 3.56 15.32
N LEU A 75 6.16 4.46 14.45
CA LEU A 75 6.58 4.52 13.05
C LEU A 75 8.02 5.06 12.92
N ARG A 76 8.82 4.47 12.04
CA ARG A 76 10.13 5.05 11.72
C ARG A 76 9.92 6.27 10.84
N GLN A 77 10.79 7.27 10.99
CA GLN A 77 10.74 8.49 10.18
C GLN A 77 10.74 8.21 8.67
N LEU A 78 11.50 7.20 8.25
CA LEU A 78 11.52 6.72 6.86
C LEU A 78 10.15 6.20 6.40
N ASP A 79 9.45 5.46 7.27
CA ASP A 79 8.14 4.90 6.97
C ASP A 79 7.10 6.02 6.81
N ILE A 80 7.18 7.06 7.65
CA ILE A 80 6.34 8.26 7.57
C ILE A 80 6.59 9.01 6.26
N GLU A 81 7.84 9.30 5.90
CA GLU A 81 8.17 10.01 4.66
C GLU A 81 7.73 9.24 3.42
N PHE A 82 7.87 7.91 3.46
CA PHE A 82 7.40 7.01 2.40
C PHE A 82 5.88 7.13 2.23
N MET A 83 5.12 6.93 3.31
CA MET A 83 3.66 6.98 3.24
C MET A 83 3.16 8.38 2.90
N LYS A 84 3.84 9.45 3.37
CA LYS A 84 3.51 10.84 3.03
C LYS A 84 3.68 11.16 1.53
N ARG A 85 4.53 10.44 0.81
CA ARG A 85 4.65 10.58 -0.65
C ARG A 85 3.64 9.70 -1.38
N LEU A 86 3.48 8.45 -0.93
CA LEU A 86 2.71 7.44 -1.65
C LEU A 86 1.19 7.60 -1.46
N HIS A 87 0.72 8.15 -0.34
CA HIS A 87 -0.73 8.20 -0.01
C HIS A 87 -1.56 9.02 -1.00
N LYS A 88 -0.92 9.92 -1.76
CA LYS A 88 -1.60 10.73 -2.79
C LYS A 88 -1.80 9.98 -4.11
N LYS A 89 -1.05 8.89 -4.31
CA LYS A 89 -1.03 8.12 -5.57
C LYS A 89 -1.74 6.79 -5.46
N VAL A 90 -1.66 6.12 -4.31
CA VAL A 90 -2.22 4.79 -4.08
C VAL A 90 -2.89 4.70 -2.72
N ASN A 91 -3.90 3.84 -2.63
CA ASN A 91 -4.52 3.48 -1.37
C ASN A 91 -3.54 2.67 -0.51
N ILE A 92 -3.14 3.21 0.64
CA ILE A 92 -2.23 2.53 1.56
C ILE A 92 -3.03 1.80 2.63
N VAL A 93 -2.72 0.53 2.84
CA VAL A 93 -3.23 -0.27 3.95
C VAL A 93 -2.04 -0.65 4.84
N PRO A 94 -1.89 -0.02 6.01
CA PRO A 94 -0.83 -0.38 6.95
C PRO A 94 -1.14 -1.71 7.63
N VAL A 95 -0.16 -2.61 7.67
CA VAL A 95 -0.26 -3.94 8.28
C VAL A 95 0.91 -4.13 9.23
N ILE A 96 0.62 -4.52 10.48
CA ILE A 96 1.67 -4.88 11.43
C ILE A 96 2.22 -6.25 11.03
N ALA A 97 3.48 -6.28 10.60
CA ALA A 97 4.18 -7.50 10.23
C ALA A 97 4.46 -8.36 11.47
N LYS A 98 4.50 -9.68 11.30
CA LYS A 98 4.82 -10.66 12.37
C LYS A 98 4.08 -10.36 13.69
N ALA A 99 2.77 -10.10 13.60
CA ALA A 99 1.94 -9.77 14.77
C ALA A 99 1.87 -10.90 15.82
N ASP A 100 2.28 -12.11 15.45
CA ASP A 100 2.45 -13.26 16.36
C ASP A 100 3.50 -13.02 17.45
N THR A 101 4.42 -12.07 17.26
CA THR A 101 5.44 -11.72 18.28
C THR A 101 4.91 -10.77 19.35
N LEU A 102 3.68 -10.25 19.21
CA LEU A 102 3.09 -9.26 20.11
C LEU A 102 1.89 -9.85 20.86
N THR A 103 1.69 -9.45 22.11
CA THR A 103 0.47 -9.78 22.84
C THR A 103 -0.72 -8.97 22.31
N PRO A 104 -1.98 -9.44 22.48
CA PRO A 104 -3.16 -8.70 22.03
C PRO A 104 -3.27 -7.29 22.61
N ALA A 105 -2.75 -7.07 23.83
CA ALA A 105 -2.71 -5.76 24.47
C ALA A 105 -1.68 -4.82 23.82
N GLU A 106 -0.51 -5.35 23.48
CA GLU A 106 0.53 -4.61 22.76
C GLU A 106 0.08 -4.25 21.35
N VAL A 107 -0.57 -5.17 20.63
CA VAL A 107 -1.12 -4.89 19.29
C VAL A 107 -2.10 -3.71 19.31
N ARG A 108 -2.99 -3.65 20.32
CA ARG A 108 -3.93 -2.52 20.46
C ARG A 108 -3.18 -1.20 20.70
N THR A 109 -2.25 -1.21 21.65
CA THR A 109 -1.44 -0.03 21.97
C THR A 109 -0.64 0.46 20.76
N THR A 110 0.00 -0.46 20.04
CA THR A 110 0.77 -0.16 18.83
C THR A 110 -0.13 0.38 17.72
N LYS A 111 -1.32 -0.21 17.53
CA LYS A 111 -2.30 0.25 16.53
C LYS A 111 -2.76 1.69 16.81
N GLU A 112 -3.15 1.99 18.05
CA GLU A 112 -3.56 3.34 18.45
C GLU A 112 -2.44 4.36 18.22
N ARG A 113 -1.19 3.96 18.52
CA ARG A 113 -0.03 4.82 18.35
C ARG A 113 0.31 5.07 16.88
N ILE A 114 0.29 4.04 16.04
CA ILE A 114 0.48 4.17 14.59
C ILE A 114 -0.60 5.09 14.00
N LEU A 115 -1.86 4.91 14.38
CA LEU A 115 -2.96 5.75 13.88
C LEU A 115 -2.77 7.22 14.27
N ARG A 116 -2.35 7.47 15.53
CA ARG A 116 -2.05 8.83 15.98
C ARG A 116 -0.89 9.45 15.21
N GLU A 117 0.21 8.71 15.03
CA GLU A 117 1.38 9.21 14.28
C GLU A 117 1.04 9.48 12.81
N LEU A 118 0.18 8.68 12.18
CA LEU A 118 -0.29 8.92 10.82
C LEU A 118 -1.13 10.20 10.72
N GLU A 119 -2.02 10.43 11.70
CA GLU A 119 -2.84 11.64 11.78
C GLU A 119 -1.97 12.90 12.00
N GLU A 120 -1.01 12.82 12.94
CA GLU A 120 -0.06 13.91 13.24
C GLU A 120 0.80 14.29 12.01
N ASN A 121 1.06 13.34 11.11
CA ASN A 121 1.85 13.54 9.90
C ASN A 121 1.02 13.83 8.64
N GLU A 122 -0.31 13.93 8.77
CA GLU A 122 -1.27 14.17 7.68
C GLU A 122 -1.21 13.09 6.58
N VAL A 123 -1.06 11.83 6.99
CA VAL A 123 -1.02 10.68 6.06
C VAL A 123 -2.40 10.01 6.01
N THR A 124 -3.08 10.16 4.87
CA THR A 124 -4.37 9.50 4.64
C THR A 124 -4.17 8.03 4.29
N ILE A 125 -4.67 7.13 5.13
CA ILE A 125 -4.75 5.69 4.82
C ILE A 125 -6.09 5.33 4.21
N TYR A 126 -6.15 4.19 3.54
CA TYR A 126 -7.40 3.68 3.00
C TYR A 126 -8.39 3.39 4.13
N GLN A 127 -9.49 4.12 4.14
CA GLN A 127 -10.65 3.82 4.97
C GLN A 127 -11.54 2.89 4.17
N LEU A 128 -11.82 1.71 4.72
CA LEU A 128 -12.87 0.87 4.17
C LEU A 128 -14.17 1.69 4.22
N PRO A 129 -14.88 1.86 3.10
CA PRO A 129 -16.20 2.44 3.16
C PRO A 129 -17.02 1.62 4.16
N GLU A 130 -17.83 2.29 4.98
CA GLU A 130 -18.86 1.61 5.76
C GLU A 130 -19.71 0.88 4.72
N CYS A 131 -19.51 -0.44 4.60
CA CYS A 131 -20.48 -1.25 3.92
C CYS A 131 -21.76 -1.06 4.72
N ASP A 132 -22.69 -0.27 4.18
CA ASP A 132 -24.10 -0.54 4.39
C ASP A 132 -24.22 -2.06 4.23
N SER A 133 -24.64 -2.69 5.32
CA SER A 133 -24.89 -4.11 5.34
C SER A 133 -26.11 -4.34 4.47
N ASP A 134 -25.92 -4.32 3.14
CA ASP A 134 -26.90 -4.79 2.17
C ASP A 134 -26.93 -6.32 2.28
N GLU A 135 -27.89 -6.79 3.09
CA GLU A 135 -28.51 -8.13 3.19
C GLU A 135 -27.63 -9.37 3.46
#